data_AF-A0A7V9PJP1-F1
#
_entry.id   AF-A0A7V9PJP1-F1
#
_cell.length_a   1.000
_cell.length_b   1.000
_cell.length_c   1.000
_cell.angle_alpha   90.00
_cell.angle_beta   90.00
_cell.angle_gamma   90.00
#
_symmetry.space_group_name_H-M   'P 1'
#
loop_
_entity.id
_entity.type
_entity.pdbx_description
1 polymer ?
#
loop_
_entity_poly.entity_id
_entity_poly.type
_entity_poly.pdbx_seq_one_letter_code
_entity_poly.pdbx_strand_id
1 'polypeptide(L)'
;MSSDPKGLKPIAPSRVAQELQRLSDSRASGELDADEYEHRFSRMIGELRDRRIDGSRAEIIAALAPLRDSGTVDHRDWDRLTKQLGLA
;
A
#
# COMPACT_ATOMS: atom_id res chain seq x y z
N MET A 1 -3.88 28.17 22.26
CA MET A 1 -4.46 26.86 22.61
C MET A 1 -4.39 25.99 21.36
N SER A 2 -3.82 24.80 21.53
CA SER A 2 -3.36 23.91 20.47
C SER A 2 -4.45 23.55 19.48
N SER A 3 -4.14 23.67 18.19
CA SER A 3 -4.90 23.05 17.12
C SER A 3 -4.80 21.54 17.29
N ASP A 4 -5.92 20.88 17.59
CA ASP A 4 -6.04 19.43 17.42
C ASP A 4 -5.50 19.04 16.03
N PRO A 5 -4.54 18.09 15.93
CA PRO A 5 -4.25 17.51 14.63
C PRO A 5 -5.51 16.73 14.26
N LYS A 6 -6.31 17.24 13.32
CA LYS A 6 -7.37 16.47 12.67
C LYS A 6 -6.78 15.11 12.31
N GLY A 7 -7.11 14.07 13.09
CA GLY A 7 -6.56 12.74 12.91
C GLY A 7 -6.79 12.31 11.46
N LEU A 8 -5.74 11.87 10.79
CA LEU A 8 -5.86 11.46 9.40
C LEU A 8 -6.90 10.34 9.28
N LYS A 9 -7.83 10.45 8.33
CA LYS A 9 -8.88 9.44 8.15
C LYS A 9 -8.25 8.10 7.73
N PRO A 10 -8.55 6.99 8.44
CA PRO A 10 -8.15 5.66 8.04
C PRO A 10 -8.52 5.32 6.60
N ILE A 11 -7.69 4.50 5.96
CA ILE A 11 -7.89 4.09 4.57
C ILE A 11 -8.53 2.70 4.53
N ALA A 12 -9.62 2.52 3.78
CA ALA A 12 -10.24 1.22 3.61
C ALA A 12 -9.29 0.24 2.87
N PRO A 13 -9.24 -1.06 3.24
CA PRO A 13 -8.38 -2.05 2.59
C PRO A 13 -8.54 -2.12 1.06
N SER A 14 -9.77 -1.99 0.55
CA SER A 14 -10.04 -1.95 -0.90
C SER A 14 -9.40 -0.76 -1.60
N ARG A 15 -9.33 0.39 -0.92
CA ARG A 15 -8.64 1.57 -1.44
C ARG A 15 -7.13 1.35 -1.49
N VAL A 16 -6.56 0.66 -0.49
CA VAL A 16 -5.13 0.27 -0.51
C VAL A 16 -4.84 -0.64 -1.69
N ALA A 17 -5.66 -1.67 -1.90
CA ALA A 17 -5.51 -2.59 -3.03
C ALA A 17 -5.57 -1.85 -4.37
N GLN A 18 -6.52 -0.92 -4.53
CA GLN A 18 -6.66 -0.13 -5.76
C GLN A 18 -5.42 0.73 -6.05
N GLU A 19 -4.85 1.40 -5.04
CA GLU A 19 -3.65 2.21 -5.24
C GLU A 19 -2.41 1.36 -5.53
N LEU A 20 -2.27 0.23 -4.83
CA LEU A 20 -1.17 -0.71 -5.06
C LEU A 20 -1.22 -1.33 -6.46
N GLN A 21 -2.41 -1.70 -6.94
CA GLN A 21 -2.65 -2.16 -8.31
C GLN A 21 -2.18 -1.10 -9.32
N ARG A 22 -2.67 0.14 -9.19
CA ARG A 22 -2.31 1.24 -10.11
C ARG A 22 -0.81 1.49 -10.14
N LEU A 23 -0.17 1.54 -8.98
CA LEU A 23 1.26 1.79 -8.89
C LEU A 23 2.07 0.67 -9.55
N SER A 24 1.65 -0.58 -9.38
CA SER A 24 2.29 -1.75 -9.99
C SER A 24 2.06 -1.78 -11.51
N ASP A 25 0.85 -1.45 -11.97
CA ASP A 25 0.52 -1.36 -13.40
C ASP A 25 1.32 -0.27 -14.10
N SER A 26 1.48 0.91 -13.49
CA SER A 26 2.30 1.99 -14.06
C SER A 26 3.78 1.60 -14.19
N ARG A 27 4.30 0.75 -13.29
CA ARG A 27 5.65 0.18 -13.46
C ARG A 27 5.67 -0.85 -14.60
N ALA A 28 4.70 -1.75 -14.63
CA ALA A 28 4.62 -2.83 -15.62
C ALA A 28 4.43 -2.29 -17.05
N SER A 29 3.73 -1.16 -17.21
CA SER A 29 3.53 -0.49 -18.48
C SER A 29 4.74 0.35 -18.94
N GLY A 30 5.71 0.59 -18.05
CA GLY A 30 6.84 1.49 -18.29
C GLY A 30 6.50 2.98 -18.16
N GLU A 31 5.33 3.32 -17.62
CA GLU A 31 4.97 4.72 -17.27
C GLU A 31 5.86 5.26 -16.15
N LEU A 32 6.23 4.40 -15.20
CA LEU A 32 7.19 4.73 -14.14
C LEU A 32 8.48 3.96 -14.36
N ASP A 33 9.60 4.68 -14.27
CA ASP A 33 10.90 4.02 -14.15
C ASP A 33 11.09 3.41 -12.74
N ALA A 34 12.22 2.73 -12.56
CA ALA A 34 12.51 2.02 -11.31
C ALA A 34 12.64 2.96 -10.10
N ASP A 35 13.24 4.14 -10.28
CA ASP A 35 13.50 5.09 -9.20
C ASP A 35 12.20 5.82 -8.80
N GLU A 36 11.38 6.20 -9.79
CA GLU A 36 10.07 6.79 -9.58
C GLU A 36 9.11 5.82 -8.90
N TYR A 37 9.10 4.55 -9.33
CA TYR A 37 8.32 3.50 -8.69
C TYR A 37 8.73 3.33 -7.22
N GLU A 38 10.03 3.16 -6.96
CA GLU A 38 10.57 2.96 -5.61
C GLU A 38 10.21 4.12 -4.68
N HIS A 39 10.32 5.35 -5.18
CA HIS A 39 9.97 6.55 -4.43
C HIS A 39 8.46 6.62 -4.11
N ARG A 40 7.59 6.36 -5.10
CA ARG A 40 6.14 6.37 -4.92
C ARG A 40 5.67 5.23 -4.01
N PHE A 41 6.26 4.04 -4.14
CA PHE A 41 5.97 2.89 -3.29
C PHE A 41 6.33 3.16 -1.84
N SER A 42 7.52 3.70 -1.59
CA SER A 42 7.96 4.12 -0.26
C SER A 42 7.02 5.16 0.36
N ARG A 43 6.62 6.17 -0.41
CA ARG A 43 5.66 7.20 0.03
C ARG A 43 4.32 6.56 0.41
N MET A 44 3.78 5.68 -0.43
CA MET A 44 2.51 5.00 -0.18
C MET A 44 2.54 4.23 1.14
N ILE A 45 3.61 3.46 1.43
CA ILE A 45 3.73 2.75 2.71
C ILE A 45 3.76 3.72 3.90
N GLY A 46 4.49 4.83 3.78
CA GLY A 46 4.52 5.87 4.81
C GLY A 46 3.13 6.43 5.11
N GLU A 47 2.39 6.80 4.07
CA GLU A 47 1.02 7.30 4.21
C GLU A 47 0.08 6.26 4.85
N LEU A 48 0.19 4.99 4.49
CA LEU A 48 -0.60 3.91 5.09
C LEU A 48 -0.32 3.74 6.58
N ARG A 49 0.94 3.90 7.00
CA ARG A 49 1.34 3.85 8.42
C ARG A 49 0.79 5.04 9.20
N ASP A 50 0.89 6.24 8.63
CA ASP A 50 0.44 7.48 9.28
C ASP A 50 -1.09 7.52 9.42
N ARG A 51 -1.81 7.07 8.39
CA ARG A 51 -3.27 7.10 8.34
C ARG A 51 -3.94 5.90 9.01
N ARG A 52 -3.22 4.78 9.11
CA ARG A 52 -3.75 3.44 9.42
C ARG A 52 -4.72 2.92 8.34
N ILE A 53 -4.87 1.61 8.32
CA ILE A 53 -5.82 0.92 7.44
C ILE A 53 -7.04 0.51 8.28
N ASP A 54 -8.23 0.80 7.77
CA ASP A 54 -9.53 0.58 8.44
C ASP A 54 -9.96 -0.88 8.32
N GLY A 55 -9.35 -1.75 9.13
CA GLY A 55 -9.66 -3.18 9.16
C GLY A 55 -8.70 -3.99 10.01
N SER A 56 -9.09 -5.22 10.31
CA SER A 56 -8.23 -6.23 10.92
C SER A 56 -7.12 -6.67 9.97
N ARG A 57 -6.04 -7.22 10.52
CA ARG A 57 -4.94 -7.81 9.72
C ARG A 57 -5.44 -8.83 8.70
N ALA A 58 -6.45 -9.63 9.04
CA ALA A 58 -7.06 -10.61 8.15
C ALA A 58 -7.80 -9.95 6.98
N GLU A 59 -8.60 -8.91 7.25
CA GLU A 59 -9.31 -8.16 6.20
C GLU A 59 -8.34 -7.44 5.27
N ILE A 60 -7.26 -6.88 5.80
CA ILE A 60 -6.22 -6.22 5.01
C ILE A 60 -5.52 -7.22 4.10
N ILE A 61 -5.08 -8.37 4.65
CA ILE A 61 -4.44 -9.42 3.83
C ILE A 61 -5.41 -9.96 2.78
N ALA A 62 -6.67 -10.21 3.13
CA ALA A 62 -7.67 -10.70 2.19
C ALA A 62 -7.92 -9.72 1.03
N ALA A 63 -7.90 -8.41 1.30
CA ALA A 63 -8.05 -7.39 0.26
C ALA A 63 -6.84 -7.28 -0.67
N LEU A 64 -5.63 -7.57 -0.18
CA LEU A 64 -4.38 -7.42 -0.94
C LEU A 64 -3.92 -8.71 -1.62
N ALA A 65 -4.25 -9.88 -1.06
CA ALA A 65 -3.79 -11.19 -1.55
C ALA A 65 -4.05 -11.43 -3.05
N PRO A 66 -5.19 -11.03 -3.65
CA PRO A 66 -5.40 -11.21 -5.08
C PRO A 66 -4.32 -10.57 -5.97
N LEU A 67 -3.71 -9.46 -5.52
CA LEU A 67 -2.66 -8.75 -6.26
C LEU A 67 -1.33 -9.52 -6.25
N ARG A 68 -1.05 -10.23 -5.16
CA ARG A 68 0.11 -11.14 -5.08
C ARG A 68 -0.16 -12.39 -5.91
N ASP A 69 -1.34 -12.98 -5.76
CA ASP A 69 -1.69 -14.25 -6.39
C ASP A 69 -1.78 -14.12 -7.92
N SER A 70 -2.17 -12.94 -8.44
CA SER A 70 -2.13 -12.62 -9.87
C SER A 70 -0.75 -12.28 -10.41
N GLY A 71 0.24 -12.05 -9.54
CA GLY A 71 1.57 -11.56 -9.91
C GLY A 71 1.62 -10.06 -10.26
N THR A 72 0.54 -9.31 -10.04
CA THR A 72 0.53 -7.84 -10.19
C THR A 72 1.55 -7.19 -9.27
N VAL A 73 1.59 -7.64 -8.01
CA VAL A 73 2.60 -7.24 -7.03
C VAL A 73 3.59 -8.38 -6.91
N ASP A 74 4.85 -8.12 -7.22
CA ASP A 74 5.88 -9.14 -7.12
C ASP A 74 6.15 -9.56 -5.66
N HIS A 75 6.83 -10.69 -5.48
CA HIS A 75 7.08 -11.24 -4.15
C HIS A 75 7.92 -10.32 -3.25
N ARG A 76 8.83 -9.53 -3.83
CA ARG A 76 9.71 -8.63 -3.08
C ARG A 76 8.91 -7.43 -2.55
N ASP A 77 8.08 -6.83 -3.40
CA ASP A 77 7.24 -5.70 -3.02
C ASP A 77 6.14 -6.13 -2.05
N TRP A 78 5.59 -7.35 -2.21
CA TRP A 78 4.68 -7.96 -1.23
C TRP A 78 5.31 -8.14 0.14
N ASP A 79 6.49 -8.76 0.21
CA ASP A 79 7.21 -9.02 1.47
C ASP A 79 7.54 -7.70 2.18
N ARG A 80 8.03 -6.70 1.43
CA ARG A 80 8.30 -5.38 1.96
C ARG A 80 7.05 -4.69 2.49
N LEU A 81 5.96 -4.67 1.72
CA LEU A 81 4.70 -4.05 2.10
C LEU A 81 4.17 -4.67 3.40
N THR A 82 4.06 -6.00 3.44
CA THR A 82 3.48 -6.71 4.58
C THR A 82 4.34 -6.59 5.83
N LYS A 83 5.68 -6.63 5.72
CA LYS A 83 6.59 -6.36 6.85
C LYS A 83 6.45 -4.93 7.38
N GLN A 84 6.49 -3.93 6.51
CA GLN A 84 6.47 -2.52 6.94
C GLN A 84 5.11 -2.08 7.49
N LEU A 85 4.04 -2.80 7.16
CA LEU A 85 2.70 -2.58 7.71
C LEU A 85 2.38 -3.49 8.92
N GLY A 86 3.28 -4.38 9.34
CA GLY A 86 3.04 -5.31 10.45
C GLY A 86 2.00 -6.40 10.16
N LEU A 87 1.84 -6.75 8.87
CA LEU A 87 0.90 -7.76 8.37
C LEU A 87 1.55 -9.14 8.17
N ALA A 88 2.88 -9.21 8.23
CA ALA A 88 3.68 -10.43 8.29
C ALA A 88 4.01 -10.80 9.74
#